data_AF-A0A4Q3EPV6-F1
#
_entry.id   AF-A0A4Q3EPV6-F1
#
_cell.length_a   1.000
_cell.length_b   1.000
_cell.length_c   1.000
_cell.angle_alpha   90.00
_cell.angle_beta   90.00
_cell.angle_gamma   90.00
#
_symmetry.space_group_name_H-M   'P 1'
#
loop_
_entity.id
_entity.type
_entity.pdbx_description
1 polymer ?
#
loop_
_entity_poly.entity_id
_entity_poly.type
_entity_poly.pdbx_seq_one_letter_code
_entity_poly.pdbx_strand_id
1 'polypeptide(L)'
;MFEKKNLVEKLWLKFHDPILYKQYKWELRNYTEQGVFDFFAGINRLDTRDKIIEAAQKDNLLNIIHSGNAGDIIYSLPTIKKISEITGVPINLYLRLNQHLPTPIYSTTAHALGSVMINQKMADMLFPLFNLQSYVNESCVYNNQKIHIDLDFFRSKTIPLSNSNIARWYSYTTGITPELWKPWLQAEPDYYYADKIILARSERYRNSTIRYSFLKTYKNILFIGVKSEYEDMKNAIPNLQWLQVKDFLELTRIIAGCKFFIGNQSFPYAIAE
;
A
#
# COMPACT_ATOMS: atom_id res chain seq x y z
N MET A 1 -26.35 15.72 17.12
CA MET A 1 -25.55 15.50 15.90
C MET A 1 -24.36 16.45 16.00
N PHE A 2 -23.14 15.92 16.07
CA PHE A 2 -21.95 16.78 16.19
C PHE A 2 -21.68 17.49 14.85
N GLU A 3 -21.54 18.80 14.87
CA GLU A 3 -21.31 19.60 13.66
C GLU A 3 -19.83 19.96 13.53
N LYS A 4 -19.24 19.58 12.40
CA LYS A 4 -17.81 19.76 12.16
C LYS A 4 -17.55 21.20 11.72
N LYS A 5 -16.88 21.98 12.57
CA LYS A 5 -16.50 23.36 12.27
C LYS A 5 -15.45 23.43 11.17
N ASN A 6 -15.58 24.41 10.27
CA ASN A 6 -14.63 24.69 9.21
C ASN A 6 -13.32 25.31 9.74
N LEU A 7 -12.34 25.55 8.87
CA LEU A 7 -11.02 26.01 9.27
C LEU A 7 -11.07 27.38 9.97
N VAL A 8 -11.88 28.31 9.46
CA VAL A 8 -12.02 29.66 10.00
C VAL A 8 -12.67 29.61 11.38
N GLU A 9 -13.77 28.88 11.52
CA GLU A 9 -14.48 28.70 12.79
C GLU A 9 -13.61 28.02 13.84
N LYS A 10 -12.80 27.03 13.44
CA LYS A 10 -11.89 26.32 14.34
C LYS A 10 -10.76 27.22 14.82
N LEU A 11 -10.21 28.06 13.93
CA LEU A 11 -9.17 29.03 14.29
C LEU A 11 -9.75 30.11 15.20
N TRP A 12 -10.92 30.63 14.87
CA TRP A 12 -11.64 31.59 15.71
C TRP A 12 -11.87 31.02 17.11
N LEU A 13 -12.39 29.79 17.20
CA LEU A 13 -12.61 29.12 18.48
C LEU A 13 -11.31 28.95 19.28
N LYS A 14 -10.21 28.59 18.62
CA LYS A 14 -8.91 28.38 19.25
C LYS A 14 -8.38 29.64 19.94
N PHE A 15 -8.59 30.81 19.33
CA PHE A 15 -8.04 32.07 19.81
C PHE A 15 -8.98 32.86 20.71
N HIS A 16 -10.30 32.72 20.54
CA HIS A 16 -11.29 33.46 21.31
C HIS A 16 -11.90 32.69 22.48
N ASP A 17 -11.94 31.35 22.41
CA ASP A 17 -12.44 30.52 23.51
C ASP A 17 -11.65 29.20 23.65
N PRO A 18 -10.50 29.23 24.35
CA PRO A 18 -9.63 28.06 24.49
C PRO A 18 -10.29 26.87 25.22
N ILE A 19 -11.27 27.11 26.09
CA ILE A 19 -11.98 26.06 26.83
C ILE A 19 -12.94 25.36 25.86
N LEU A 20 -13.75 26.12 25.14
CA LEU A 20 -14.69 25.58 24.16
C LEU A 20 -13.95 24.93 22.98
N TYR A 21 -12.76 25.42 22.63
CA TYR A 21 -11.88 24.75 21.67
C TYR A 21 -11.40 23.38 22.15
N LYS A 22 -11.00 23.24 23.42
CA LYS A 22 -10.63 21.94 24.00
C LYS A 22 -11.82 20.98 24.02
N GLN A 23 -13.00 21.45 24.39
CA GLN A 23 -14.23 20.68 24.36
C GLN A 23 -14.59 20.23 22.93
N TYR A 24 -14.58 21.14 21.96
CA TYR A 24 -14.78 20.83 20.54
C TYR A 24 -13.77 19.80 20.03
N LYS A 25 -12.51 19.88 20.44
CA LYS A 25 -11.47 18.90 20.08
C LYS A 25 -11.73 17.52 20.70
N TRP A 26 -12.26 17.47 21.92
CA TRP A 26 -12.67 16.24 22.60
C TRP A 26 -13.91 15.63 21.95
N GLU A 27 -14.94 16.43 21.66
CA GLU A 27 -16.15 16.01 20.95
C GLU A 27 -15.84 15.55 19.52
N LEU A 28 -14.96 16.26 18.79
CA LEU A 28 -14.49 15.85 17.46
C LEU A 28 -13.78 14.50 17.51
N ARG A 29 -12.99 14.26 18.57
CA ARG A 29 -12.32 12.98 18.77
C ARG A 29 -13.33 11.87 19.04
N ASN A 30 -14.26 12.09 19.96
CA ASN A 30 -15.30 11.12 20.29
C ASN A 30 -16.26 10.86 19.12
N TYR A 31 -16.61 11.88 18.34
CA TYR A 31 -17.37 11.71 17.10
C TYR A 31 -16.62 10.86 16.08
N THR A 32 -15.30 11.05 15.93
CA THR A 32 -14.50 10.14 15.08
C THR A 32 -14.42 8.73 15.65
N GLU A 33 -14.43 8.55 16.98
CA GLU A 33 -14.45 7.24 17.62
C GLU A 33 -15.83 6.56 17.48
N GLN A 34 -16.92 7.32 17.57
CA GLN A 34 -18.30 6.86 17.31
C GLN A 34 -18.48 6.44 15.84
N GLY A 35 -18.00 7.24 14.88
CA GLY A 35 -18.03 6.85 13.47
C GLY A 35 -17.16 5.62 13.16
N VAL A 36 -16.09 5.39 13.94
CA VAL A 36 -15.31 4.14 13.89
C VAL A 36 -16.09 2.99 14.55
N PHE A 37 -16.81 3.23 15.64
CA PHE A 37 -17.67 2.23 16.29
C PHE A 37 -18.84 1.81 15.40
N ASP A 38 -19.56 2.76 14.80
CA ASP A 38 -20.63 2.49 13.82
C ASP A 38 -20.07 1.76 12.58
N PHE A 39 -18.80 1.99 12.26
CA PHE A 39 -18.05 1.25 11.23
C PHE A 39 -17.72 -0.20 11.60
N PHE A 40 -17.46 -0.51 12.88
CA PHE A 40 -17.26 -1.88 13.37
C PHE A 40 -18.58 -2.60 13.69
N ALA A 41 -19.60 -1.86 14.12
CA ALA A 41 -20.93 -2.39 14.46
C ALA A 41 -21.88 -2.45 13.25
N GLY A 42 -21.47 -1.92 12.10
CA GLY A 42 -22.27 -1.89 10.88
C GLY A 42 -22.60 -3.30 10.38
N ILE A 43 -23.88 -3.67 10.44
CA ILE A 43 -24.39 -5.00 10.06
C ILE A 43 -24.01 -5.39 8.62
N ASN A 44 -23.91 -4.40 7.71
CA ASN A 44 -23.65 -4.62 6.29
C ASN A 44 -22.15 -4.76 5.93
N ARG A 45 -21.23 -4.71 6.90
CA ARG A 45 -19.79 -4.80 6.60
C ARG A 45 -19.38 -6.24 6.31
N LEU A 46 -18.57 -6.42 5.27
CA LEU A 46 -17.94 -7.70 4.92
C LEU A 46 -16.64 -7.91 5.71
N ASP A 47 -16.77 -8.09 7.02
CA ASP A 47 -15.67 -8.22 8.01
C ASP A 47 -15.45 -9.64 8.53
N THR A 48 -16.20 -10.60 7.99
CA THR A 48 -16.07 -12.02 8.30
C THR A 48 -16.11 -12.84 7.03
N ARG A 49 -15.53 -14.04 7.09
CA ARG A 49 -15.55 -15.00 5.99
C ARG A 49 -16.95 -15.28 5.46
N ASP A 50 -17.90 -15.54 6.36
CA ASP A 50 -19.24 -15.97 5.97
C ASP A 50 -20.00 -14.84 5.26
N LYS A 51 -19.92 -13.60 5.77
CA LYS A 51 -20.51 -12.43 5.10
C LYS A 51 -19.92 -12.20 3.71
N ILE A 52 -18.60 -12.37 3.55
CA ILE A 52 -17.93 -12.22 2.25
C ILE A 52 -18.44 -13.28 1.26
N ILE A 53 -18.58 -14.54 1.70
CA ILE A 53 -19.09 -15.63 0.86
C ILE A 53 -20.56 -15.37 0.48
N GLU A 54 -21.40 -14.94 1.43
CA GLU A 54 -22.80 -14.61 1.17
C GLU A 54 -22.94 -13.49 0.14
N ALA A 55 -22.17 -12.41 0.29
CA ALA A 55 -22.16 -11.30 -0.66
C ALA A 55 -21.68 -11.73 -2.06
N ALA A 56 -20.63 -12.56 -2.11
CA ALA A 56 -20.11 -13.11 -3.35
C ALA A 56 -21.13 -13.98 -4.09
N GLN A 57 -21.85 -14.85 -3.38
CA GLN A 57 -22.90 -15.70 -3.95
C GLN A 57 -24.09 -14.88 -4.45
N LYS A 58 -24.46 -13.82 -3.72
CA LYS A 58 -25.57 -12.94 -4.08
C LYS A 58 -25.29 -12.15 -5.36
N ASP A 59 -24.12 -11.54 -5.45
CA ASP A 59 -23.80 -10.59 -6.52
C ASP A 59 -22.96 -11.22 -7.65
N ASN A 60 -22.51 -12.48 -7.49
CA ASN A 60 -21.66 -13.25 -8.42
C ASN A 60 -20.35 -12.55 -8.82
N LEU A 61 -19.89 -11.60 -8.01
CA LEU A 61 -18.63 -10.87 -8.14
C LEU A 61 -18.31 -10.17 -6.82
N LEU A 62 -17.07 -9.73 -6.64
CA LEU A 62 -16.72 -8.78 -5.59
C LEU A 62 -15.91 -7.62 -6.16
N ASN A 63 -16.20 -6.43 -5.63
CA ASN A 63 -15.57 -5.18 -6.01
C ASN A 63 -14.85 -4.66 -4.77
N ILE A 64 -13.53 -4.58 -4.86
CA ILE A 64 -12.64 -4.23 -3.77
C ILE A 64 -11.98 -2.90 -4.10
N ILE A 65 -11.90 -1.98 -3.14
CA ILE A 65 -11.27 -0.67 -3.33
C ILE A 65 -10.10 -0.45 -2.37
N HIS A 66 -9.10 0.31 -2.84
CA HIS A 66 -7.94 0.74 -2.06
C HIS A 66 -7.42 2.11 -2.54
N SER A 67 -6.81 2.90 -1.67
CA SER A 67 -6.23 4.22 -2.00
C SER A 67 -4.82 4.46 -1.48
N GLY A 68 -4.21 3.44 -0.91
CA GLY A 68 -2.93 3.53 -0.24
C GLY A 68 -1.73 3.82 -1.13
N ASN A 69 -0.56 3.94 -0.50
CA ASN A 69 0.69 3.94 -1.24
C ASN A 69 0.85 2.60 -1.96
N ALA A 70 1.63 2.57 -3.03
CA ALA A 70 1.81 1.37 -3.85
C ALA A 70 2.21 0.12 -3.02
N GLY A 71 3.06 0.28 -2.01
CA GLY A 71 3.44 -0.83 -1.11
C GLY A 71 2.28 -1.36 -0.28
N ASP A 72 1.42 -0.47 0.22
CA ASP A 72 0.22 -0.87 0.97
C ASP A 72 -0.71 -1.70 0.06
N ILE A 73 -0.87 -1.28 -1.19
CA ILE A 73 -1.71 -2.00 -2.17
C ILE A 73 -1.13 -3.39 -2.47
N ILE A 74 0.20 -3.52 -2.67
CA ILE A 74 0.83 -4.84 -2.87
C ILE A 74 0.58 -5.76 -1.67
N TYR A 75 0.74 -5.26 -0.45
CA TYR A 75 0.46 -6.06 0.76
C TYR A 75 -1.02 -6.42 0.96
N SER A 76 -1.94 -5.82 0.19
CA SER A 76 -3.35 -6.22 0.20
C SER A 76 -3.66 -7.45 -0.66
N LEU A 77 -2.82 -7.71 -1.67
CA LEU A 77 -2.98 -8.79 -2.63
C LEU A 77 -3.07 -10.19 -2.02
N PRO A 78 -2.30 -10.60 -0.98
CA PRO A 78 -2.48 -11.92 -0.39
C PRO A 78 -3.88 -12.11 0.19
N THR A 79 -4.47 -11.07 0.79
CA THR A 79 -5.85 -11.14 1.29
C THR A 79 -6.85 -11.21 0.14
N ILE A 80 -6.66 -10.42 -0.92
CA ILE A 80 -7.51 -10.45 -2.13
C ILE A 80 -7.45 -11.83 -2.81
N LYS A 81 -6.26 -12.40 -2.97
CA LYS A 81 -6.05 -13.75 -3.49
C LYS A 81 -6.82 -14.77 -2.65
N LYS A 82 -6.72 -14.68 -1.31
CA LYS A 82 -7.44 -15.60 -0.44
C LYS A 82 -8.96 -15.44 -0.54
N ILE A 83 -9.46 -14.22 -0.70
CA ILE A 83 -10.88 -13.96 -0.96
C ILE A 83 -11.32 -14.64 -2.27
N SER A 84 -10.54 -14.48 -3.35
CA SER A 84 -10.82 -15.14 -4.64
C SER A 84 -10.87 -16.67 -4.50
N GLU A 85 -9.90 -17.28 -3.79
CA GLU A 85 -9.85 -18.72 -3.57
C GLU A 85 -11.08 -19.28 -2.82
N ILE A 86 -11.60 -18.55 -1.83
CA ILE A 86 -12.73 -19.04 -1.00
C ILE A 86 -14.09 -18.76 -1.64
N THR A 87 -14.22 -17.73 -2.46
CA THR A 87 -15.50 -17.34 -3.07
C THR A 87 -15.67 -17.90 -4.48
N GLY A 88 -14.56 -18.06 -5.22
CA GLY A 88 -14.58 -18.51 -6.61
C GLY A 88 -15.21 -17.52 -7.60
N VAL A 89 -15.55 -16.30 -7.17
CA VAL A 89 -16.17 -15.28 -8.03
C VAL A 89 -15.11 -14.31 -8.60
N PRO A 90 -15.39 -13.65 -9.73
CA PRO A 90 -14.54 -12.58 -10.25
C PRO A 90 -14.31 -11.47 -9.22
N ILE A 91 -13.05 -11.05 -9.06
CA ILE A 91 -12.67 -9.95 -8.15
C ILE A 91 -12.18 -8.76 -8.97
N ASN A 92 -12.86 -7.62 -8.84
CA ASN A 92 -12.40 -6.36 -9.42
C ASN A 92 -11.69 -5.51 -8.37
N LEU A 93 -10.51 -4.98 -8.69
CA LEU A 93 -9.71 -4.12 -7.82
C LEU A 93 -9.70 -2.68 -8.32
N TYR A 94 -10.34 -1.79 -7.56
CA TYR A 94 -10.41 -0.37 -7.89
C TYR A 94 -9.44 0.47 -7.07
N LEU A 95 -8.77 1.39 -7.73
CA LEU A 95 -7.87 2.35 -7.07
C LEU A 95 -8.55 3.71 -6.94
N ARG A 96 -8.74 4.19 -5.71
CA ARG A 96 -9.21 5.56 -5.44
C ARG A 96 -8.00 6.48 -5.40
N LEU A 97 -7.89 7.34 -6.41
CA LEU A 97 -6.73 8.20 -6.57
C LEU A 97 -6.80 9.47 -5.72
N ASN A 98 -5.65 10.13 -5.62
CA ASN A 98 -5.47 11.48 -5.07
C ASN A 98 -5.93 11.63 -3.61
N GLN A 99 -5.97 10.53 -2.86
CA GLN A 99 -6.19 10.59 -1.43
C GLN A 99 -4.97 11.21 -0.75
N HIS A 100 -5.22 12.18 0.12
CA HIS A 100 -4.17 12.88 0.83
C HIS A 100 -3.38 11.93 1.73
N LEU A 101 -2.07 12.16 1.82
CA LEU A 101 -1.24 11.51 2.81
C LEU A 101 -1.80 11.80 4.21
N PRO A 102 -1.86 10.81 5.12
CA PRO A 102 -2.12 11.06 6.52
C PRO A 102 -1.06 12.06 7.05
N THR A 103 -1.51 13.16 7.65
CA THR A 103 -0.67 14.30 8.07
C THR A 103 0.41 13.92 9.09
N PRO A 104 1.50 14.70 9.15
CA PRO A 104 2.73 14.40 8.43
C PRO A 104 3.43 13.15 9.01
N ILE A 105 3.74 12.19 8.14
CA ILE A 105 4.83 11.23 8.43
C ILE A 105 6.06 12.08 8.75
N TYR A 106 6.72 11.81 9.88
CA TYR A 106 7.96 12.46 10.35
C TYR A 106 9.11 12.27 9.36
N SER A 107 8.98 12.90 8.19
CA SER A 107 9.92 12.84 7.09
C SER A 107 10.22 14.27 6.70
N THR A 108 11.46 14.68 6.94
CA THR A 108 12.01 15.92 6.39
C THR A 108 12.20 15.85 4.87
N THR A 109 11.99 14.67 4.26
CA THR A 109 12.08 14.46 2.81
C THR A 109 10.70 14.47 2.15
N ALA A 110 10.64 15.09 0.96
CA ALA A 110 9.43 15.16 0.16
C ALA A 110 9.00 13.75 -0.29
N HIS A 111 7.71 13.44 -0.14
CA HIS A 111 7.16 12.20 -0.71
C HIS A 111 7.24 12.26 -2.23
N ALA A 112 7.62 11.16 -2.89
CA ALA A 112 7.84 11.11 -4.33
C ALA A 112 6.62 11.53 -5.16
N LEU A 113 5.41 11.38 -4.60
CA LEU A 113 4.14 11.76 -5.23
C LEU A 113 3.53 13.06 -4.64
N GLY A 114 4.31 13.85 -3.91
CA GLY A 114 3.84 15.10 -3.30
C GLY A 114 2.87 14.84 -2.13
N SER A 115 1.66 15.38 -2.20
CA SER A 115 0.69 15.35 -1.08
C SER A 115 -0.30 14.17 -1.11
N VAL A 116 -0.18 13.27 -2.10
CA VAL A 116 -1.12 12.16 -2.32
C VAL A 116 -0.42 10.80 -2.25
N MET A 117 -1.19 9.78 -1.87
CA MET A 117 -0.71 8.39 -1.76
C MET A 117 -0.50 7.72 -3.12
N ILE A 118 -1.44 7.92 -4.04
CA ILE A 118 -1.40 7.38 -5.40
C ILE A 118 -2.05 8.37 -6.38
N ASN A 119 -1.41 8.57 -7.53
CA ASN A 119 -1.93 9.40 -8.63
C ASN A 119 -2.11 8.54 -9.90
N GLN A 120 -2.60 9.16 -10.98
CA GLN A 120 -2.88 8.45 -12.24
C GLN A 120 -1.66 7.70 -12.78
N LYS A 121 -0.51 8.40 -12.90
CA LYS A 121 0.75 7.79 -13.37
C LYS A 121 1.10 6.53 -12.58
N MET A 122 0.87 6.56 -11.26
CA MET A 122 1.22 5.44 -10.41
C MET A 122 0.23 4.27 -10.48
N ALA A 123 -1.05 4.57 -10.71
CA ALA A 123 -2.04 3.56 -11.05
C ALA A 123 -1.72 2.89 -12.40
N ASP A 124 -1.36 3.68 -13.42
CA ASP A 124 -1.00 3.18 -14.75
C ASP A 124 0.20 2.21 -14.71
N MET A 125 1.18 2.48 -13.85
CA MET A 125 2.31 1.56 -13.65
C MET A 125 1.95 0.28 -12.87
N LEU A 126 0.88 0.28 -12.05
CA LEU A 126 0.43 -0.87 -11.27
C LEU A 126 -0.49 -1.81 -12.07
N PHE A 127 -1.38 -1.27 -12.90
CA PHE A 127 -2.39 -2.08 -13.60
C PHE A 127 -1.83 -3.24 -14.43
N PRO A 128 -0.70 -3.13 -15.15
CA PRO A 128 -0.11 -4.27 -15.86
C PRO A 128 0.22 -5.45 -14.94
N LEU A 129 0.68 -5.18 -13.71
CA LEU A 129 0.98 -6.21 -12.72
C LEU A 129 -0.31 -6.83 -12.17
N PHE A 130 -1.31 -6.02 -11.86
CA PHE A 130 -2.56 -6.48 -11.26
C PHE A 130 -3.40 -7.30 -12.24
N ASN A 131 -3.52 -6.85 -13.48
CA ASN A 131 -4.27 -7.56 -14.53
C ASN A 131 -3.60 -8.88 -14.96
N LEU A 132 -2.34 -9.12 -14.58
CA LEU A 132 -1.69 -10.41 -14.79
C LEU A 132 -2.11 -11.46 -13.74
N GLN A 133 -2.56 -11.02 -12.56
CA GLN A 133 -2.84 -11.93 -11.45
C GLN A 133 -4.12 -12.71 -11.72
N SER A 134 -4.02 -14.04 -11.75
CA SER A 134 -5.17 -14.95 -12.01
C SER A 134 -6.37 -14.77 -11.08
N TYR A 135 -6.16 -14.19 -9.89
CA TYR A 135 -7.19 -13.92 -8.89
C TYR A 135 -7.79 -12.50 -8.99
N VAL A 136 -7.37 -11.70 -9.97
CA VAL A 136 -7.90 -10.36 -10.28
C VAL A 136 -8.54 -10.42 -11.67
N ASN A 137 -9.84 -10.16 -11.74
CA ASN A 137 -10.58 -10.12 -13.00
C ASN A 137 -10.34 -8.80 -13.75
N GLU A 138 -10.39 -7.68 -13.03
CA GLU A 138 -10.16 -6.35 -13.59
C GLU A 138 -9.47 -5.48 -12.53
N SER A 139 -8.56 -4.62 -12.96
CA SER A 139 -8.11 -3.50 -12.15
C SER A 139 -8.16 -2.19 -12.92
N CYS A 140 -8.80 -1.17 -12.32
CA CYS A 140 -8.93 0.15 -12.92
C CYS A 140 -9.13 1.26 -11.86
N VAL A 141 -9.22 2.51 -12.32
CA VAL A 141 -9.49 3.65 -11.43
C VAL A 141 -10.94 3.61 -10.96
N TYR A 142 -11.15 3.91 -9.68
CA TYR A 142 -12.50 4.06 -9.13
C TYR A 142 -13.23 5.25 -9.78
N ASN A 143 -14.37 4.96 -10.38
CA ASN A 143 -15.29 5.88 -11.03
C ASN A 143 -16.74 5.57 -10.60
N ASN A 144 -16.97 5.57 -9.28
CA ASN A 144 -18.30 5.37 -8.67
C ASN A 144 -18.92 3.98 -8.88
N GLN A 145 -18.12 2.94 -9.12
CA GLN A 145 -18.60 1.56 -9.12
C GLN A 145 -19.13 1.18 -7.73
N LYS A 146 -20.07 0.23 -7.67
CA LYS A 146 -20.51 -0.36 -6.39
C LYS A 146 -19.32 -1.04 -5.72
N ILE A 147 -19.04 -0.73 -4.46
CA ILE A 147 -17.97 -1.35 -3.66
C ILE A 147 -18.56 -2.34 -2.66
N HIS A 148 -17.96 -3.53 -2.59
CA HIS A 148 -18.29 -4.56 -1.62
C HIS A 148 -17.33 -4.52 -0.43
N ILE A 149 -16.03 -4.37 -0.68
CA ILE A 149 -14.98 -4.35 0.35
C ILE A 149 -14.12 -3.09 0.16
N ASP A 150 -14.09 -2.22 1.18
CA ASP A 150 -13.16 -1.10 1.23
C ASP A 150 -11.96 -1.48 2.11
N LEU A 151 -10.79 -1.62 1.49
CA LEU A 151 -9.59 -2.00 2.20
C LEU A 151 -8.93 -0.82 2.90
N ASP A 152 -9.26 0.44 2.59
CA ASP A 152 -8.67 1.61 3.26
C ASP A 152 -8.97 1.66 4.75
N PHE A 153 -9.99 0.91 5.17
CA PHE A 153 -10.32 0.69 6.56
C PHE A 153 -9.18 0.12 7.40
N PHE A 154 -8.12 -0.42 6.80
CA PHE A 154 -6.95 -0.80 7.58
C PHE A 154 -6.30 0.40 8.29
N ARG A 155 -6.52 1.62 7.77
CA ARG A 155 -6.09 2.88 8.39
C ARG A 155 -7.10 3.42 9.41
N SER A 156 -8.12 2.65 9.76
CA SER A 156 -8.92 2.94 10.94
C SER A 156 -7.99 2.93 12.17
N LYS A 157 -8.21 3.85 13.11
CA LYS A 157 -7.32 4.07 14.27
C LYS A 157 -7.21 2.87 15.23
N THR A 158 -7.82 1.74 14.90
CA THR A 158 -7.90 0.53 15.72
C THR A 158 -6.83 -0.50 15.36
N ILE A 159 -6.26 -0.44 14.15
CA ILE A 159 -5.15 -1.33 13.78
C ILE A 159 -3.84 -0.67 14.18
N PRO A 160 -2.99 -1.33 14.99
CA PRO A 160 -1.68 -0.79 15.34
C PRO A 160 -0.71 -0.92 14.15
N LEU A 161 -0.73 0.07 13.25
CA LEU A 161 0.10 0.11 12.02
C LEU A 161 1.62 0.20 12.27
N SER A 162 2.05 0.37 13.53
CA SER A 162 3.46 0.30 13.90
C SER A 162 3.94 -1.12 14.19
N ASN A 163 3.03 -2.08 14.30
CA ASN A 163 3.29 -3.43 14.80
C ASN A 163 2.77 -4.49 13.81
N SER A 164 3.26 -5.72 13.96
CA SER A 164 2.87 -6.89 13.15
C SER A 164 3.30 -6.81 11.68
N ASN A 165 3.00 -7.87 10.93
CA ASN A 165 3.25 -7.94 9.49
C ASN A 165 2.19 -7.11 8.72
N ILE A 166 2.64 -6.26 7.80
CA ILE A 166 1.81 -5.35 6.99
C ILE A 166 0.78 -6.09 6.14
N ALA A 167 1.16 -7.25 5.59
CA ALA A 167 0.26 -8.10 4.80
C ALA A 167 -0.91 -8.68 5.62
N ARG A 168 -0.85 -8.62 6.96
CA ARG A 168 -1.96 -9.03 7.85
C ARG A 168 -2.93 -7.90 8.19
N TRP A 169 -2.63 -6.64 7.87
CA TRP A 169 -3.52 -5.53 8.23
C TRP A 169 -4.92 -5.68 7.62
N TYR A 170 -4.99 -6.22 6.40
CA TYR A 170 -6.25 -6.50 5.71
C TYR A 170 -6.98 -7.72 6.26
N SER A 171 -6.29 -8.65 6.92
CA SER A 171 -6.92 -9.73 7.67
C SER A 171 -7.72 -9.22 8.85
N TYR A 172 -7.19 -8.19 9.53
CA TYR A 172 -7.89 -7.58 10.66
C TYR A 172 -9.15 -6.80 10.24
N THR A 173 -9.26 -6.41 8.97
CA THR A 173 -10.45 -5.71 8.45
C THR A 173 -11.50 -6.65 7.86
N THR A 174 -11.10 -7.82 7.36
CA THR A 174 -11.96 -8.75 6.60
C THR A 174 -12.22 -10.08 7.31
N GLY A 175 -11.47 -10.40 8.36
CA GLY A 175 -11.47 -11.73 8.97
C GLY A 175 -10.81 -12.83 8.12
N ILE A 176 -10.23 -12.48 6.97
CA ILE A 176 -9.58 -13.43 6.06
C ILE A 176 -8.10 -13.55 6.37
N THR A 177 -7.62 -14.76 6.63
CA THR A 177 -6.21 -15.03 6.91
C THR A 177 -5.52 -15.68 5.71
N PRO A 178 -4.65 -14.94 4.98
CA PRO A 178 -3.92 -15.49 3.84
C PRO A 178 -2.67 -16.29 4.27
N GLU A 179 -2.19 -17.14 3.37
CA GLU A 179 -0.95 -17.91 3.54
C GLU A 179 0.25 -17.08 3.05
N LEU A 180 0.87 -16.32 3.96
CA LEU A 180 1.97 -15.40 3.64
C LEU A 180 3.30 -16.06 3.27
N TRP A 181 3.40 -17.39 3.36
CA TRP A 181 4.60 -18.14 2.93
C TRP A 181 4.51 -18.59 1.46
N LYS A 182 3.36 -18.37 0.81
CA LYS A 182 3.16 -18.65 -0.61
C LYS A 182 3.27 -17.34 -1.41
N PRO A 183 3.81 -17.38 -2.65
CA PRO A 183 3.78 -16.22 -3.53
C PRO A 183 2.35 -15.72 -3.76
N TRP A 184 2.15 -14.42 -3.60
CA TRP A 184 0.91 -13.74 -3.99
C TRP A 184 1.05 -12.95 -5.29
N LEU A 185 2.27 -12.78 -5.84
CA LEU A 185 2.50 -12.22 -7.16
C LEU A 185 2.88 -13.30 -8.17
N GLN A 186 2.30 -13.21 -9.36
CA GLN A 186 2.62 -14.01 -10.54
C GLN A 186 3.31 -13.09 -11.56
N ALA A 187 4.49 -13.48 -12.00
CA ALA A 187 5.21 -12.86 -13.10
C ALA A 187 6.26 -13.82 -13.66
N GLU A 188 6.40 -13.85 -14.98
CA GLU A 188 7.49 -14.60 -15.61
C GLU A 188 8.85 -13.93 -15.32
N PRO A 189 9.85 -14.68 -14.81
CA PRO A 189 11.15 -14.11 -14.53
C PRO A 189 11.85 -13.64 -15.82
N ASP A 190 12.49 -12.47 -15.75
CA ASP A 190 13.37 -12.00 -16.82
C ASP A 190 14.79 -12.51 -16.58
N TYR A 191 15.14 -13.62 -17.24
CA TYR A 191 16.44 -14.27 -17.10
C TYR A 191 17.61 -13.46 -17.67
N TYR A 192 17.38 -12.34 -18.35
CA TYR A 192 18.46 -11.38 -18.63
C TYR A 192 19.14 -10.92 -17.33
N TYR A 193 18.43 -10.92 -16.20
CA TYR A 193 18.93 -10.49 -14.90
C TYR A 193 19.49 -11.63 -14.03
N ALA A 194 19.54 -12.87 -14.53
CA ALA A 194 19.90 -14.07 -13.75
C ALA A 194 21.31 -14.04 -13.14
N ASP A 195 22.21 -13.21 -13.66
CA ASP A 195 23.57 -13.02 -13.15
C ASP A 195 23.76 -11.69 -12.40
N LYS A 196 22.67 -10.95 -12.13
CA LYS A 196 22.70 -9.58 -11.61
C LYS A 196 22.14 -9.49 -10.20
N ILE A 197 22.80 -8.68 -9.37
CA ILE A 197 22.28 -8.25 -8.07
C ILE A 197 21.42 -7.01 -8.30
N ILE A 198 20.18 -7.03 -7.82
CA ILE A 198 19.26 -5.90 -7.89
C ILE A 198 19.21 -5.24 -6.51
N LEU A 199 19.58 -3.97 -6.44
CA LEU A 199 19.60 -3.17 -5.23
C LEU A 199 18.46 -2.14 -5.28
N ALA A 200 17.64 -2.08 -4.25
CA ALA A 200 16.65 -1.03 -4.05
C ALA A 200 16.72 -0.53 -2.61
N ARG A 201 17.14 0.72 -2.40
CA ARG A 201 17.27 1.28 -1.05
C ARG A 201 16.60 2.63 -0.96
N SER A 202 15.45 2.65 -0.29
CA SER A 202 14.69 3.87 -0.14
C SER A 202 15.30 4.85 0.86
N GLU A 203 14.89 6.12 0.80
CA GLU A 203 15.24 7.15 1.81
C GLU A 203 14.68 6.84 3.21
N ARG A 204 13.58 6.10 3.28
CA ARG A 204 12.89 5.73 4.53
C ARG A 204 13.39 4.39 5.05
N TYR A 205 13.11 4.09 6.33
CA TYR A 205 13.39 2.78 6.95
C TYR A 205 14.84 2.29 6.73
N ARG A 206 15.79 3.22 6.81
CA ARG A 206 17.22 2.94 6.68
C ARG A 206 17.79 2.51 8.04
N ASN A 207 18.67 1.52 8.01
CA ASN A 207 19.56 1.26 9.13
C ASN A 207 20.88 2.00 8.89
N SER A 208 21.21 2.95 9.78
CA SER A 208 22.42 3.79 9.67
C SER A 208 23.72 3.04 9.99
N THR A 209 23.66 1.85 10.60
CA THR A 209 24.84 1.05 10.93
C THR A 209 25.28 0.15 9.77
N ILE A 210 24.38 -0.15 8.82
CA ILE A 210 24.71 -0.99 7.66
C ILE A 210 25.55 -0.20 6.66
N ARG A 211 26.72 -0.75 6.31
CA ARG A 211 27.60 -0.24 5.27
C ARG A 211 27.48 -1.10 4.02
N TYR A 212 27.08 -0.50 2.90
CA TYR A 212 26.88 -1.20 1.62
C TYR A 212 28.15 -1.25 0.75
N SER A 213 29.28 -0.71 1.22
CA SER A 213 30.53 -0.63 0.46
C SER A 213 31.12 -2.00 0.10
N PHE A 214 30.71 -3.08 0.77
CA PHE A 214 31.08 -4.44 0.39
C PHE A 214 30.55 -4.82 -1.01
N LEU A 215 29.50 -4.14 -1.51
CA LEU A 215 28.92 -4.42 -2.81
C LEU A 215 29.79 -3.93 -3.98
N LYS A 216 30.79 -3.07 -3.73
CA LYS A 216 31.70 -2.55 -4.77
C LYS A 216 32.51 -3.64 -5.50
N THR A 217 32.62 -4.83 -4.91
CA THR A 217 33.35 -5.96 -5.50
C THR A 217 32.55 -6.68 -6.59
N TYR A 218 31.23 -6.46 -6.65
CA TYR A 218 30.35 -7.10 -7.62
C TYR A 218 30.21 -6.22 -8.86
N LYS A 219 30.52 -6.77 -10.04
CA LYS A 219 30.43 -6.04 -11.32
C LYS A 219 28.99 -5.90 -11.81
N ASN A 220 28.17 -6.93 -11.60
CA ASN A 220 26.80 -7.02 -12.11
C ASN A 220 25.79 -6.56 -11.06
N ILE A 221 25.92 -5.32 -10.59
CA ILE A 221 24.99 -4.74 -9.62
C ILE A 221 24.24 -3.56 -10.24
N LEU A 222 22.91 -3.64 -10.21
CA LEU A 222 22.01 -2.63 -10.74
C LEU A 222 21.18 -2.04 -9.60
N PHE A 223 20.83 -0.77 -9.72
CA PHE A 223 19.95 -0.08 -8.79
C PHE A 223 18.58 0.15 -9.42
N ILE A 224 17.52 -0.16 -8.67
CA ILE A 224 16.15 0.23 -9.00
C ILE A 224 15.61 1.15 -7.91
N GLY A 225 14.96 2.23 -8.32
CA GLY A 225 14.38 3.22 -7.42
C GLY A 225 14.37 4.59 -8.07
N VAL A 226 14.15 5.63 -7.26
CA VAL A 226 14.21 7.00 -7.77
C VAL A 226 15.65 7.50 -7.91
N LYS A 227 15.85 8.54 -8.71
CA LYS A 227 17.18 9.09 -9.01
C LYS A 227 17.94 9.51 -7.75
N SER A 228 17.27 10.17 -6.79
CA SER A 228 17.93 10.62 -5.55
C SER A 228 18.51 9.46 -4.75
N GLU A 229 17.76 8.36 -4.64
CA GLU A 229 18.17 7.15 -3.93
C GLU A 229 19.33 6.43 -4.64
N TYR A 230 19.33 6.43 -5.97
CA TYR A 230 20.44 5.92 -6.78
C TYR A 230 21.72 6.72 -6.54
N GLU A 231 21.66 8.05 -6.64
CA GLU A 231 22.84 8.91 -6.48
C GLU A 231 23.41 8.82 -5.06
N ASP A 232 22.55 8.71 -4.03
CA ASP A 232 22.97 8.45 -2.65
C ASP A 232 23.75 7.12 -2.54
N MET A 233 23.25 6.06 -3.17
CA MET A 233 23.88 4.75 -3.14
C MET A 233 25.15 4.65 -3.98
N LYS A 234 25.25 5.42 -5.06
CA LYS A 234 26.43 5.46 -5.92
C LYS A 234 27.68 5.95 -5.19
N ASN A 235 27.52 6.78 -4.15
CA ASN A 235 28.62 7.18 -3.29
C ASN A 235 29.28 5.99 -2.56
N ALA A 236 28.50 4.98 -2.20
CA ALA A 236 29.01 3.76 -1.55
C ALA A 236 29.46 2.69 -2.57
N ILE A 237 28.88 2.70 -3.77
CA ILE A 237 29.09 1.70 -4.82
C ILE A 237 29.32 2.43 -6.16
N PRO A 238 30.57 2.84 -6.48
CA PRO A 238 30.84 3.70 -7.64
C PRO A 238 30.47 3.09 -9.00
N ASN A 239 30.51 1.76 -9.11
CA ASN A 239 30.16 1.01 -10.32
C ASN A 239 28.66 0.69 -10.45
N LEU A 240 27.82 1.21 -9.56
CA LEU A 240 26.38 1.01 -9.58
C LEU A 240 25.76 1.67 -10.82
N GLN A 241 24.90 0.93 -11.52
CA GLN A 241 24.17 1.43 -12.69
C GLN A 241 22.69 1.58 -12.35
N TRP A 242 22.08 2.70 -12.76
CA TRP A 242 20.65 2.92 -12.56
C TRP A 242 19.84 2.21 -13.63
N LEU A 243 18.89 1.38 -13.19
CA LEU A 243 17.91 0.71 -14.03
C LEU A 243 16.55 1.39 -13.85
N GLN A 244 16.04 1.97 -14.92
CA GLN A 244 14.69 2.49 -14.98
C GLN A 244 13.74 1.41 -15.50
N VAL A 245 12.53 1.39 -14.94
CA VAL A 245 11.46 0.49 -15.35
C VAL A 245 10.30 1.28 -15.93
N LYS A 246 9.62 0.72 -16.92
CA LYS A 246 8.45 1.30 -17.59
C LYS A 246 7.18 1.17 -16.75
N ASP A 247 7.03 0.04 -16.05
CA ASP A 247 5.90 -0.31 -15.21
C ASP A 247 6.32 -1.27 -14.09
N PHE A 248 5.40 -1.60 -13.18
CA PHE A 248 5.71 -2.48 -12.06
C PHE A 248 5.61 -3.98 -12.40
N LEU A 249 5.06 -4.33 -13.56
CA LEU A 249 5.19 -5.69 -14.07
C LEU A 249 6.64 -5.96 -14.46
N GLU A 250 7.28 -5.06 -15.21
CA GLU A 250 8.70 -5.14 -15.56
C GLU A 250 9.58 -5.22 -14.29
N LEU A 251 9.31 -4.37 -13.29
CA LEU A 251 9.98 -4.46 -11.99
C LEU A 251 9.86 -5.85 -11.36
N THR A 252 8.66 -6.42 -11.36
CA THR A 252 8.41 -7.75 -10.78
C THR A 252 9.16 -8.84 -11.54
N ARG A 253 9.20 -8.79 -12.88
CA ARG A 253 9.96 -9.73 -13.71
C ARG A 253 11.46 -9.65 -13.47
N ILE A 254 11.99 -8.43 -13.33
CA ILE A 254 13.41 -8.19 -13.00
C ILE A 254 13.75 -8.80 -11.64
N ILE A 255 12.94 -8.54 -10.61
CA ILE A 255 13.16 -9.09 -9.27
C ILE A 255 13.07 -10.61 -9.28
N ALA A 256 12.05 -11.18 -9.92
CA ALA A 256 11.86 -12.63 -10.01
C ALA A 256 12.98 -13.33 -10.79
N GLY A 257 13.55 -12.67 -11.80
CA GLY A 257 14.62 -13.21 -12.63
C GLY A 257 16.03 -12.91 -12.14
N CYS A 258 16.21 -12.11 -11.08
CA CYS A 258 17.54 -11.71 -10.65
C CYS A 258 18.29 -12.79 -9.85
N LYS A 259 19.61 -12.65 -9.76
CA LYS A 259 20.43 -13.54 -8.93
C LYS A 259 20.15 -13.37 -7.44
N PHE A 260 20.00 -12.12 -7.03
CA PHE A 260 19.80 -11.75 -5.64
C PHE A 260 19.24 -10.34 -5.53
N PHE A 261 18.18 -10.17 -4.76
CA PHE A 261 17.58 -8.87 -4.46
C PHE A 261 18.04 -8.38 -3.09
N ILE A 262 18.44 -7.11 -3.01
CA ILE A 262 18.78 -6.42 -1.76
C ILE A 262 17.90 -5.19 -1.65
N GLY A 263 17.09 -5.12 -0.59
CA GLY A 263 16.38 -3.89 -0.31
C GLY A 263 15.95 -3.73 1.13
N ASN A 264 15.65 -2.50 1.50
CA ASN A 264 15.02 -2.18 2.77
C ASN A 264 13.50 -2.02 2.58
N GLN A 265 12.76 -1.91 3.69
CA GLN A 265 11.30 -1.76 3.67
C GLN A 265 10.87 -0.61 2.75
N SER A 266 10.37 -0.96 1.58
CA SER A 266 10.08 -0.07 0.46
C SER A 266 9.13 -0.77 -0.52
N PHE A 267 8.70 -0.07 -1.56
CA PHE A 267 7.82 -0.68 -2.57
C PHE A 267 8.48 -1.85 -3.32
N PRO A 268 9.74 -1.77 -3.82
CA PRO A 268 10.39 -2.93 -4.42
C PRO A 268 10.54 -4.12 -3.45
N TYR A 269 10.75 -3.85 -2.15
CA TYR A 269 10.77 -4.92 -1.14
C TYR A 269 9.41 -5.62 -1.02
N ALA A 270 8.30 -4.88 -1.08
CA ALA A 270 6.96 -5.48 -1.03
C ALA A 270 6.65 -6.40 -2.22
N ILE A 271 7.31 -6.18 -3.37
CA ILE A 271 7.24 -7.06 -4.54
C ILE A 271 8.10 -8.31 -4.35
N ALA A 272 9.24 -8.18 -3.66
CA ALA A 272 10.22 -9.25 -3.50
C ALA A 272 9.91 -10.23 -2.37
N GLU A 273 9.11 -9.83 -1.37
CA GLU A 273 8.62 -10.69 -0.28
C GLU A 273 7.65 -11.77 -0.79
#